data_AF-C3PKP3-F1
#
_entry.id   AF-C3PKP3-F1
#
_cell.length_a   1.000
_cell.length_b   1.000
_cell.length_c   1.000
_cell.angle_alpha   90.00
_cell.angle_beta   90.00
_cell.angle_gamma   90.00
#
_symmetry.space_group_name_H-M   'P 1'
#
loop_
_entity.id
_entity.type
_entity.pdbx_description
1 polymer ?
#
loop_
_entity_poly.entity_id
_entity_poly.type
_entity_poly.pdbx_seq_one_letter_code
_entity_poly.pdbx_strand_id
1 'polypeptide(L)'
;MIAGLLGLGVMFDPTRIDRTLAALRAAWEGQPDLPLGTLFGMLAAEGYGWGVPDDELTARLESMAAVHPPLVPLDAHLITEGLWLVVTPSHRVTLTPNALSKASAVPVAKALTEPSEAQISRPGCMAVVRSVSKEGQRGQPVAWQVSALPPVGPGRPLVLADTEGFEHRFGVIESVTRLCEDNRSLTGLKRRSVGDRVWFIRTDMETILLDHGLHIVERKNRELIRTDFSWHRIEEGEIGKPLRIHLSRGTLHSFGVIKELILAESEPWSPPSSPPH
;
A
#
# COMPACT_ATOMS: atom_id res chain seq x y z
N MET A 1 19.23 37.23 49.18
CA MET A 1 18.06 37.82 48.50
C MET A 1 18.31 37.72 47.01
N ILE A 2 17.73 36.71 46.36
CA ILE A 2 17.93 36.41 44.94
C ILE A 2 16.76 37.00 44.17
N ALA A 3 17.11 37.66 43.07
CA ALA A 3 16.24 38.40 42.17
C ALA A 3 15.03 37.60 41.70
N GLY A 4 13.90 38.29 41.67
CA GLY A 4 12.61 37.76 41.27
C GLY A 4 12.45 37.57 39.76
N LEU A 5 11.58 36.60 39.45
CA LEU A 5 10.50 36.66 38.46
C LEU A 5 10.78 37.45 37.17
N LEU A 6 11.07 36.71 36.10
CA LEU A 6 10.45 36.93 34.79
C LEU A 6 10.03 35.57 34.23
N GLY A 7 8.98 35.01 34.85
CA GLY A 7 8.13 34.03 34.17
C GLY A 7 7.31 34.78 33.13
N LEU A 8 7.85 34.92 31.92
CA LEU A 8 7.03 35.17 30.74
C LEU A 8 6.12 33.95 30.60
N GLY A 9 4.88 34.07 31.09
CA GLY A 9 3.86 33.08 30.84
C GLY A 9 3.72 32.92 29.33
N VAL A 10 4.14 31.78 28.81
CA VAL A 10 3.92 31.43 27.41
C VAL A 10 2.42 31.26 27.26
N MET A 11 1.73 32.30 26.80
CA MET A 11 0.32 32.19 26.43
C MET A 11 0.26 31.31 25.19
N PHE A 12 -0.19 30.07 25.36
CA PHE A 12 -0.43 29.18 24.24
C PHE A 12 -1.51 29.78 23.32
N ASP A 13 -1.32 29.66 22.00
CA ASP A 13 -2.28 30.13 21.01
C ASP A 13 -3.67 29.53 21.29
N PRO A 14 -4.70 30.33 21.63
CA PRO A 14 -6.03 29.81 21.95
C PRO A 14 -6.72 29.15 20.75
N THR A 15 -6.27 29.41 19.52
CA THR A 15 -6.84 28.83 18.29
C THR A 15 -6.29 27.45 17.95
N ARG A 16 -5.26 26.97 18.66
CA ARG A 16 -4.63 25.66 18.41
C ARG A 16 -5.57 24.47 18.60
N ILE A 17 -6.64 24.64 19.39
CA ILE A 17 -7.66 23.60 19.65
C ILE A 17 -8.29 23.07 18.37
N ASP A 18 -8.53 23.93 17.38
CA ASP A 18 -9.18 23.53 16.12
C ASP A 18 -8.30 22.54 15.34
N ARG A 19 -6.98 22.79 15.31
CA ARG A 19 -6.01 21.88 14.68
C ARG A 19 -5.96 20.54 15.40
N THR A 20 -5.89 20.55 16.74
CA THR A 20 -5.82 19.32 17.54
C THR A 20 -7.10 18.48 17.38
N LEU A 21 -8.28 19.11 17.40
CA LEU A 21 -9.55 18.42 17.17
C LEU A 21 -9.67 17.88 15.74
N ALA A 22 -9.18 18.61 14.74
CA ALA A 22 -9.14 18.14 13.37
C ALA A 22 -8.22 16.90 13.22
N ALA A 23 -7.04 16.92 13.85
CA ALA A 23 -6.11 15.79 13.86
C ALA A 23 -6.71 14.57 14.58
N LEU A 24 -7.35 14.78 15.73
CA LEU A 24 -8.03 13.72 16.49
C LEU A 24 -9.12 13.07 15.65
N ARG A 25 -9.98 13.91 15.04
CA ARG A 25 -11.04 13.47 14.16
C ARG A 25 -10.49 12.66 12.99
N ALA A 26 -9.44 13.14 12.31
CA ALA A 26 -8.83 12.43 11.18
C ALA A 26 -8.26 11.06 11.59
N ALA A 27 -7.52 11.00 12.70
CA ALA A 27 -6.94 9.76 13.21
C ALA A 27 -8.00 8.73 13.60
N TRP A 28 -9.15 9.19 14.11
CA TRP A 28 -10.25 8.34 14.52
C TRP A 28 -11.15 7.91 13.34
N GLU A 29 -11.51 8.83 12.44
CA GLU A 29 -12.32 8.53 11.25
C GLU A 29 -11.63 7.55 10.28
N GLY A 30 -10.28 7.54 10.24
CA GLY A 30 -9.51 6.57 9.47
C GLY A 30 -9.54 5.14 10.04
N GLN A 31 -9.98 4.97 11.29
CA GLN A 31 -10.02 3.71 12.01
C GLN A 31 -11.41 3.49 12.63
N PRO A 32 -12.46 3.25 11.84
CA PRO A 32 -13.85 3.23 12.31
C PRO A 32 -14.15 2.17 13.37
N ASP A 33 -13.39 1.06 13.37
CA ASP A 33 -13.56 -0.02 14.35
C ASP A 33 -12.81 0.25 15.66
N LEU A 34 -12.03 1.33 15.76
CA LEU A 34 -11.29 1.71 16.96
C LEU A 34 -12.16 2.58 17.87
N PRO A 35 -12.56 2.13 19.08
CA PRO A 35 -13.27 2.98 20.01
C PRO A 35 -12.41 4.18 20.41
N LEU A 36 -13.02 5.37 20.53
CA LEU A 36 -12.30 6.60 20.88
C LEU A 36 -11.53 6.49 22.21
N GLY A 37 -12.10 5.80 23.21
CA GLY A 37 -11.41 5.54 24.48
C GLY A 37 -10.15 4.67 24.32
N THR A 38 -10.16 3.72 23.39
CA THR A 38 -9.00 2.90 23.06
C THR A 38 -7.90 3.72 22.38
N LEU A 39 -8.28 4.64 21.49
CA LEU A 39 -7.33 5.58 20.87
C LEU A 39 -6.60 6.40 21.93
N PHE A 40 -7.31 6.94 22.93
CA PHE A 40 -6.67 7.63 24.06
C PHE A 40 -5.81 6.71 24.92
N GLY A 41 -6.22 5.45 25.12
CA GLY A 41 -5.41 4.45 25.80
C GLY A 41 -4.09 4.15 25.07
N MET A 42 -4.12 4.05 23.73
CA MET A 42 -2.94 3.88 22.89
C MET A 42 -1.99 5.08 22.99
N LEU A 43 -2.53 6.31 22.87
CA LEU A 43 -1.75 7.54 23.03
C LEU A 43 -1.07 7.61 24.40
N ALA A 44 -1.80 7.32 25.48
CA ALA A 44 -1.25 7.32 26.83
C ALA A 44 -0.16 6.25 27.01
N ALA A 45 -0.31 5.06 26.42
CA ALA A 45 0.69 4.00 26.46
C ALA A 45 1.99 4.38 25.73
N GLU A 46 1.90 5.25 24.72
CA GLU A 46 3.04 5.83 24.00
C GLU A 46 3.62 7.08 24.67
N GLY A 47 3.08 7.49 25.83
CA GLY A 47 3.53 8.66 26.59
C GLY A 47 2.81 9.97 26.25
N TYR A 48 1.85 9.96 25.32
CA TYR A 48 1.01 11.11 24.97
C TYR A 48 -0.16 11.27 25.96
N GLY A 49 0.19 11.54 27.21
CA GLY A 49 -0.74 11.70 28.33
C GLY A 49 -0.70 13.11 28.93
N TRP A 50 -0.87 13.18 30.25
CA TRP A 50 -0.86 14.44 30.98
C TRP A 50 0.48 15.19 30.84
N GLY A 51 0.40 16.49 30.57
CA GLY A 51 1.57 17.38 30.52
C GLY A 51 2.32 17.38 29.18
N VAL A 52 1.87 16.61 28.19
CA VAL A 52 2.41 16.67 26.82
C VAL A 52 1.92 17.93 26.11
N PRO A 53 2.80 18.66 25.40
CA PRO A 53 2.41 19.81 24.60
C PRO A 53 1.37 19.46 23.52
N ASP A 54 0.43 20.39 23.28
CA ASP A 54 -0.66 20.16 22.31
C ASP A 54 -0.14 19.91 20.88
N ASP A 55 0.98 20.51 20.50
CA ASP A 55 1.64 20.32 19.21
C ASP A 55 2.26 18.93 19.07
N GLU A 56 2.86 18.37 20.13
CA GLU A 56 3.35 16.99 20.13
C GLU A 56 2.22 15.98 20.00
N LEU A 57 1.13 16.17 20.77
CA LEU A 57 -0.07 15.33 20.65
C LEU A 57 -0.69 15.44 19.24
N THR A 58 -0.79 16.67 18.72
CA THR A 58 -1.33 16.92 17.37
C THR A 58 -0.47 16.25 16.30
N ALA A 59 0.86 16.38 16.38
CA ALA A 59 1.78 15.73 15.45
C ALA A 59 1.66 14.20 15.50
N ARG A 60 1.45 13.63 16.68
CA ARG A 60 1.22 12.18 16.81
C ARG A 60 -0.10 11.74 16.17
N LEU A 61 -1.18 12.48 16.39
CA LEU A 61 -2.47 12.22 15.75
C LEU A 61 -2.39 12.35 14.22
N GLU A 62 -1.72 13.38 13.72
CA GLU A 62 -1.43 13.57 12.28
C GLU A 62 -0.62 12.38 11.73
N SER A 63 0.36 11.89 12.49
CA SER A 63 1.12 10.69 12.15
C SER A 63 0.24 9.43 12.09
N MET A 64 -0.70 9.24 13.02
CA MET A 64 -1.65 8.12 12.96
C MET A 64 -2.54 8.22 11.72
N ALA A 65 -3.06 9.43 11.43
CA ALA A 65 -3.88 9.69 10.24
C ALA A 65 -3.09 9.52 8.92
N ALA A 66 -1.78 9.73 8.93
CA ALA A 66 -0.95 9.49 7.75
C ALA A 66 -0.80 7.98 7.42
N VAL A 67 -0.95 7.09 8.42
CA VAL A 67 -1.00 5.64 8.23
C VAL A 67 -2.42 5.18 7.91
N HIS A 68 -3.41 5.66 8.66
CA HIS A 68 -4.83 5.32 8.50
C HIS A 68 -5.63 6.59 8.24
N PRO A 69 -5.67 7.08 6.99
CA PRO A 69 -6.34 8.34 6.71
C PRO A 69 -7.85 8.17 6.61
N PRO A 70 -8.63 9.21 6.96
CA PRO A 70 -10.06 9.21 6.70
C PRO A 70 -10.38 9.28 5.20
N LEU A 71 -9.48 9.85 4.41
CA LEU A 71 -9.51 9.88 2.96
C LEU A 71 -8.11 9.69 2.39
N VAL A 72 -7.98 8.80 1.41
CA VAL A 72 -6.75 8.67 0.64
C VAL A 72 -6.46 9.99 -0.09
N PRO A 73 -5.22 10.51 -0.06
CA PRO A 73 -4.86 11.70 -0.83
C PRO A 73 -4.96 11.39 -2.33
N LEU A 74 -5.84 12.13 -3.01
CA LEU A 74 -6.04 12.05 -4.46
C LEU A 74 -5.68 13.38 -5.09
N ASP A 75 -4.98 13.34 -6.21
CA ASP A 75 -4.80 14.48 -7.11
C ASP A 75 -5.42 14.15 -8.47
N ALA A 76 -6.26 15.06 -8.97
CA ALA A 76 -7.08 14.83 -10.17
C ALA A 76 -7.78 13.46 -10.20
N HIS A 77 -8.32 13.02 -9.06
CA HIS A 77 -8.97 11.71 -8.86
C HIS A 77 -8.05 10.48 -8.99
N LEU A 78 -6.74 10.65 -8.82
CA LEU A 78 -5.77 9.55 -8.91
C LEU A 78 -4.80 9.57 -7.73
N ILE A 79 -4.24 8.40 -7.43
CA ILE A 79 -3.11 8.29 -6.49
C ILE A 79 -1.84 8.75 -7.21
N THR A 80 -1.20 9.76 -6.63
CA THR A 80 0.10 10.28 -7.10
C THR A 80 1.26 9.88 -6.20
N GLU A 81 0.98 9.52 -4.94
CA GLU A 81 1.99 9.13 -3.95
C GLU A 81 1.51 8.02 -3.01
N GLY A 82 2.47 7.25 -2.48
CA GLY A 82 2.22 6.20 -1.51
C GLY A 82 1.66 4.91 -2.11
N LEU A 83 1.72 3.85 -1.29
CA LEU A 83 1.05 2.58 -1.54
C LEU A 83 -0.12 2.46 -0.56
N TRP A 84 -1.33 2.23 -1.06
CA TRP A 84 -2.53 2.24 -0.23
C TRP A 84 -3.26 0.90 -0.31
N LEU A 85 -3.50 0.29 0.83
CA LEU A 85 -4.37 -0.87 0.96
C LEU A 85 -5.75 -0.42 1.39
N VAL A 86 -6.75 -0.78 0.58
CA VAL A 86 -8.17 -0.56 0.85
C VAL A 86 -8.82 -1.92 1.05
N VAL A 87 -9.44 -2.11 2.20
CA VAL A 87 -10.11 -3.37 2.57
C VAL A 87 -11.61 -3.18 2.53
N THR A 88 -12.29 -4.17 1.96
CA THR A 88 -13.76 -4.32 1.93
C THR A 88 -14.10 -5.72 2.43
N PRO A 89 -15.39 -6.04 2.69
CA PRO A 89 -15.77 -7.36 3.21
C PRO A 89 -15.33 -8.56 2.35
N SER A 90 -15.10 -8.33 1.05
CA SER A 90 -14.81 -9.37 0.06
C SER A 90 -13.55 -9.15 -0.77
N HIS A 91 -12.92 -7.98 -0.66
CA HIS A 91 -11.74 -7.64 -1.45
C HIS A 91 -10.68 -6.88 -0.65
N ARG A 92 -9.42 -7.18 -0.95
CA ARG A 92 -8.25 -6.36 -0.63
C ARG A 92 -7.79 -5.70 -1.92
N VAL A 93 -7.83 -4.38 -1.97
CA VAL A 93 -7.50 -3.58 -3.15
C VAL A 93 -6.30 -2.72 -2.84
N THR A 94 -5.26 -2.83 -3.65
CA THR A 94 -4.04 -2.06 -3.49
C THR A 94 -3.97 -1.02 -4.58
N LEU A 95 -3.91 0.25 -4.18
CA LEU A 95 -3.82 1.40 -5.07
C LEU A 95 -2.39 1.96 -5.02
N THR A 96 -1.79 2.13 -6.19
CA THR A 96 -0.40 2.60 -6.31
C THR A 96 -0.23 3.51 -7.53
N PRO A 97 0.64 4.52 -7.48
CA PRO A 97 1.11 5.23 -8.66
C PRO A 97 1.77 4.27 -9.67
N ASN A 98 1.53 4.50 -10.95
CA ASN A 98 2.11 3.72 -12.05
C ASN A 98 3.65 3.80 -12.06
N ALA A 99 4.23 4.88 -11.54
CA ALA A 99 5.69 5.02 -11.40
C ALA A 99 6.28 4.00 -10.41
N LEU A 100 5.57 3.69 -9.32
CA LEU A 100 5.99 2.69 -8.32
C LEU A 100 5.74 1.25 -8.80
N SER A 101 4.79 1.04 -9.70
CA SER A 101 4.60 -0.24 -10.40
C SER A 101 5.75 -0.57 -11.38
N LYS A 102 6.50 0.43 -11.85
CA LYS A 102 7.54 0.25 -12.88
C LYS A 102 8.94 0.05 -12.30
N ALA A 103 9.09 -0.14 -10.99
CA ALA A 103 10.39 -0.29 -10.34
C ALA A 103 11.06 -1.65 -10.63
N SER A 104 11.37 -1.93 -11.89
CA SER A 104 12.61 -2.61 -12.31
C SER A 104 12.78 -2.46 -13.82
N ALA A 105 13.36 -1.33 -14.23
CA ALA A 105 14.10 -1.24 -15.48
C ALA A 105 15.34 -0.38 -15.20
N VAL A 106 16.49 -1.04 -15.09
CA VAL A 106 17.78 -0.35 -15.11
C VAL A 106 17.85 0.48 -16.40
N PRO A 107 18.18 1.79 -16.35
CA PRO A 107 18.54 2.48 -17.58
C PRO A 107 19.91 1.98 -17.99
N VAL A 108 19.98 0.98 -18.87
CA VAL A 108 21.20 0.74 -19.64
C VAL A 108 21.31 1.91 -20.61
N ALA A 109 22.13 2.88 -20.23
CA ALA A 109 22.54 3.96 -21.10
C ALA A 109 23.09 3.37 -22.41
N LYS A 110 22.42 3.66 -23.53
CA LYS A 110 23.06 3.66 -24.84
C LYS A 110 22.69 4.96 -25.55
N ALA A 111 23.75 5.69 -25.86
CA ALA A 111 23.74 7.03 -26.38
C ALA A 111 23.21 7.12 -27.81
N LEU A 112 22.65 8.30 -28.10
CA LEU A 112 22.56 9.00 -29.39
C LEU A 112 21.81 8.24 -30.50
N THR A 113 20.57 8.67 -30.79
CA THR A 113 20.08 9.16 -32.10
C THR A 113 18.57 9.48 -32.03
N GLU A 114 18.24 10.74 -32.31
CA GLU A 114 16.94 11.33 -32.73
C GLU A 114 15.73 11.41 -31.76
N PRO A 115 14.98 12.53 -31.78
CA PRO A 115 13.87 12.79 -30.86
C PRO A 115 12.61 12.08 -31.36
N SER A 116 12.44 10.82 -31.00
CA SER A 116 11.11 10.19 -31.03
C SER A 116 10.26 10.86 -29.96
N GLU A 117 9.06 11.32 -30.36
CA GLU A 117 8.04 11.93 -29.51
C GLU A 117 8.06 11.35 -28.09
N ALA A 118 8.38 12.21 -27.12
CA ALA A 118 8.36 11.87 -25.72
C ALA A 118 7.00 11.26 -25.40
N GLN A 119 6.97 9.96 -25.11
CA GLN A 119 5.89 9.32 -24.39
C GLN A 119 5.77 10.04 -23.05
N ILE A 120 4.93 11.07 -23.01
CA ILE A 120 4.53 11.75 -21.79
C ILE A 120 3.97 10.65 -20.89
N SER A 121 4.74 10.24 -19.89
CA SER A 121 4.31 9.29 -18.88
C SER A 121 3.14 9.92 -18.14
N ARG A 122 1.91 9.68 -18.62
CA ARG A 122 0.72 10.11 -17.91
C ARG A 122 0.81 9.57 -16.48
N PRO A 123 0.60 10.40 -15.45
CA PRO A 123 0.42 9.88 -14.11
C PRO A 123 -0.76 8.91 -14.18
N GLY A 124 -0.48 7.64 -13.94
CA GLY A 124 -1.49 6.59 -13.91
C GLY A 124 -1.57 6.08 -12.49
N CYS A 125 -2.72 5.56 -12.10
CA CYS A 125 -2.88 4.75 -10.91
C CYS A 125 -3.09 3.30 -11.35
N MET A 126 -2.54 2.35 -10.60
CA MET A 126 -2.83 0.93 -10.76
C MET A 126 -3.57 0.43 -9.53
N ALA A 127 -4.57 -0.42 -9.78
CA ALA A 127 -5.27 -1.16 -8.75
C ALA A 127 -4.96 -2.65 -8.88
N VAL A 128 -4.50 -3.28 -7.79
CA VAL A 128 -4.42 -4.74 -7.65
C VAL A 128 -5.58 -5.19 -6.77
N VAL A 129 -6.53 -5.92 -7.35
CA VAL A 129 -7.71 -6.42 -6.65
C VAL A 129 -7.52 -7.90 -6.34
N ARG A 130 -7.62 -8.23 -5.06
CA ARG A 130 -7.56 -9.62 -4.56
C ARG A 130 -8.83 -9.93 -3.81
N SER A 131 -9.51 -11.01 -4.20
CA SER A 131 -10.69 -11.47 -3.49
C SER A 131 -10.32 -12.20 -2.20
N VAL A 132 -10.97 -11.83 -1.10
CA VAL A 132 -10.91 -12.51 0.20
C VAL A 132 -12.24 -13.23 0.42
N SER A 133 -12.33 -14.48 -0.03
CA SER A 133 -13.47 -15.33 0.31
C SER A 133 -13.27 -15.97 1.68
N LYS A 134 -14.30 -15.90 2.54
CA LYS A 134 -14.39 -16.64 3.81
C LYS A 134 -14.46 -18.16 3.60
N GLU A 135 -14.86 -18.62 2.42
CA GLU A 135 -14.99 -20.04 2.06
C GLU A 135 -13.71 -20.61 1.40
N GLY A 136 -12.61 -19.86 1.39
CA GLY A 136 -11.33 -20.30 0.81
C GLY A 136 -11.24 -20.20 -0.71
N GLN A 137 -12.35 -19.91 -1.41
CA GLN A 137 -12.36 -19.59 -2.84
C GLN A 137 -11.77 -18.20 -3.11
N ARG A 138 -10.44 -18.08 -3.17
CA ARG A 138 -9.82 -16.85 -3.67
C ARG A 138 -10.08 -16.76 -5.18
N GLY A 139 -10.82 -15.73 -5.60
CA GLY A 139 -10.96 -15.37 -7.01
C GLY A 139 -9.61 -15.03 -7.65
N GLN A 140 -9.57 -14.97 -8.99
CA GLN A 140 -8.36 -14.58 -9.71
C GLN A 140 -7.97 -13.14 -9.31
N PRO A 141 -6.73 -12.93 -8.84
CA PRO A 141 -6.19 -11.59 -8.63
C PRO A 141 -6.10 -10.85 -9.96
N VAL A 142 -6.47 -9.57 -10.00
CA VAL A 142 -6.42 -8.78 -11.24
C VAL A 142 -5.74 -7.45 -10.99
N ALA A 143 -4.97 -6.98 -11.97
CA ALA A 143 -4.32 -5.68 -11.95
C ALA A 143 -4.75 -4.88 -13.19
N TRP A 144 -5.12 -3.62 -12.98
CA TRP A 144 -5.61 -2.76 -14.05
C TRP A 144 -5.29 -1.28 -13.80
N GLN A 145 -5.26 -0.51 -14.88
CA GLN A 145 -5.04 0.93 -14.82
C GLN A 145 -6.34 1.64 -14.46
N VAL A 146 -6.27 2.46 -13.42
CA VAL A 146 -7.36 3.29 -12.94
C VAL A 146 -7.30 4.64 -13.65
N SER A 147 -8.44 5.08 -14.17
CA SER A 147 -8.63 6.37 -14.81
C SER A 147 -9.18 7.43 -13.85
N ALA A 148 -9.98 7.03 -12.86
CA ALA A 148 -10.50 7.91 -11.84
C ALA A 148 -10.94 7.15 -10.57
N LEU A 149 -10.79 7.82 -9.43
CA LEU A 149 -11.22 7.41 -8.11
C LEU A 149 -12.15 8.48 -7.51
N PRO A 150 -13.39 8.15 -7.16
CA PRO A 150 -14.15 8.92 -6.19
C PRO A 150 -13.42 8.97 -4.82
N PRO A 151 -13.81 9.85 -3.88
CA PRO A 151 -13.18 9.91 -2.57
C PRO A 151 -13.14 8.54 -1.86
N VAL A 152 -11.93 8.04 -1.61
CA VAL A 152 -11.66 6.72 -1.02
C VAL A 152 -11.42 6.87 0.48
N GLY A 153 -12.23 6.25 1.32
CA GLY A 153 -12.10 6.31 2.77
C GLY A 153 -13.09 5.37 3.48
N PRO A 154 -12.88 5.03 4.76
CA PRO A 154 -13.75 4.12 5.49
C PRO A 154 -15.23 4.57 5.48
N GLY A 155 -16.15 3.61 5.41
CA GLY A 155 -17.60 3.83 5.34
C GLY A 155 -18.13 4.27 3.96
N ARG A 156 -17.26 4.47 2.96
CA ARG A 156 -17.64 4.87 1.60
C ARG A 156 -17.67 3.67 0.65
N PRO A 157 -18.45 3.71 -0.45
CA PRO A 157 -18.37 2.68 -1.48
C PRO A 157 -17.01 2.76 -2.20
N LEU A 158 -16.34 1.63 -2.36
CA LEU A 158 -15.16 1.51 -3.21
C LEU A 158 -15.60 1.35 -4.66
N VAL A 159 -15.36 2.40 -5.45
CA VAL A 159 -15.60 2.43 -6.89
C VAL A 159 -14.31 2.82 -7.58
N LEU A 160 -13.95 2.09 -8.62
CA LEU A 160 -12.76 2.31 -9.41
C LEU A 160 -13.17 2.40 -10.88
N ALA A 161 -12.82 3.48 -11.58
CA ALA A 161 -13.04 3.59 -13.02
C ALA A 161 -11.78 3.15 -13.77
N ASP A 162 -11.93 2.29 -14.78
CA ASP A 162 -10.80 1.85 -15.62
C ASP A 162 -10.57 2.78 -16.82
N THR A 163 -9.50 2.55 -17.57
CA THR A 163 -9.15 3.34 -18.76
C THR A 163 -10.06 3.06 -19.97
N GLU A 164 -10.90 2.04 -19.90
CA GLU A 164 -11.91 1.71 -20.92
C GLU A 164 -13.26 2.40 -20.62
N GLY A 165 -13.41 2.99 -19.44
CA GLY A 165 -14.59 3.73 -19.00
C GLY A 165 -15.59 2.90 -18.19
N PHE A 166 -15.22 1.70 -17.75
CA PHE A 166 -16.07 0.88 -16.87
C PHE A 166 -15.84 1.21 -15.39
N GLU A 167 -16.93 1.31 -14.64
CA GLU A 167 -16.89 1.42 -13.18
C GLU A 167 -16.99 0.04 -12.53
N HIS A 168 -16.02 -0.27 -11.67
CA HIS A 168 -15.98 -1.49 -10.88
C HIS A 168 -16.30 -1.17 -9.42
N ARG A 169 -17.25 -1.90 -8.83
CA ARG A 169 -17.72 -1.68 -7.45
C ARG A 169 -17.35 -2.86 -6.56
N PHE A 170 -16.70 -2.59 -5.43
CA PHE A 170 -16.15 -3.62 -4.54
C PHE A 170 -16.79 -3.65 -3.15
N GLY A 171 -17.89 -2.91 -2.96
CA GLY A 171 -18.60 -2.83 -1.68
C GLY A 171 -18.18 -1.61 -0.87
N VAL A 172 -18.45 -1.64 0.44
CA VAL A 172 -18.12 -0.56 1.36
C VAL A 172 -16.72 -0.77 1.92
N ILE A 173 -15.96 0.32 2.01
CA ILE A 173 -14.60 0.34 2.56
C ILE A 173 -14.68 0.18 4.07
N GLU A 174 -14.04 -0.86 4.59
CA GLU A 174 -13.89 -1.13 6.02
C GLU A 174 -12.67 -0.40 6.60
N SER A 175 -11.55 -0.39 5.85
CA SER A 175 -10.33 0.30 6.27
C SER A 175 -9.46 0.74 5.10
N VAL A 176 -8.65 1.75 5.38
CA VAL A 176 -7.61 2.27 4.49
C VAL A 176 -6.30 2.31 5.28
N THR A 177 -5.23 1.78 4.70
CA THR A 177 -3.91 1.75 5.34
C THR A 177 -2.84 2.11 4.32
N ARG A 178 -1.99 3.08 4.65
CA ARG A 178 -0.74 3.34 3.93
C ARG A 178 0.22 2.19 4.21
N LEU A 179 0.84 1.68 3.17
CA LEU A 179 1.77 0.57 3.22
C LEU A 179 3.20 1.04 3.02
N CYS A 180 4.17 0.32 3.60
CA CYS A 180 5.57 0.49 3.27
C CYS A 180 5.84 0.09 1.82
N GLU A 181 6.36 1.01 1.03
CA GLU A 181 6.83 0.73 -0.32
C GLU A 181 8.06 -0.19 -0.27
N ASP A 182 8.17 -1.07 -1.27
CA ASP A 182 9.31 -1.97 -1.38
C ASP A 182 9.64 -2.27 -2.84
N ASN A 183 10.71 -1.64 -3.31
CA ASN A 183 11.21 -1.76 -4.68
C ASN A 183 12.37 -2.75 -4.79
N ARG A 184 12.50 -3.69 -3.84
CA ARG A 184 13.56 -4.71 -3.90
C ARG A 184 13.41 -5.58 -5.14
N SER A 185 14.55 -6.06 -5.64
CA SER A 185 14.55 -7.14 -6.62
C SER A 185 14.03 -8.44 -5.98
N LEU A 186 13.19 -9.17 -6.71
CA LEU A 186 12.80 -10.52 -6.31
C LEU A 186 13.92 -11.54 -6.52
N THR A 187 14.88 -11.27 -7.41
CA THR A 187 16.02 -12.15 -7.64
C THR A 187 16.82 -12.35 -6.35
N GLY A 188 16.96 -13.61 -5.93
CA GLY A 188 17.64 -13.97 -4.69
C GLY A 188 16.79 -13.88 -3.42
N LEU A 189 15.54 -13.39 -3.52
CA LEU A 189 14.61 -13.33 -2.39
C LEU A 189 14.35 -14.73 -1.84
N LYS A 190 14.40 -14.84 -0.50
CA LYS A 190 14.13 -16.08 0.21
C LYS A 190 12.74 -16.01 0.84
N ARG A 191 12.05 -17.14 0.94
CA ARG A 191 10.71 -17.23 1.55
C ARG A 191 10.68 -16.64 2.97
N ARG A 192 11.72 -16.88 3.77
CA ARG A 192 11.81 -16.38 5.16
C ARG A 192 12.00 -14.85 5.27
N SER A 193 12.37 -14.17 4.19
CA SER A 193 12.60 -12.72 4.17
C SER A 193 11.44 -11.94 3.55
N VAL A 194 10.32 -12.62 3.30
CA VAL A 194 9.10 -12.02 2.75
C VAL A 194 8.43 -11.11 3.78
N GLY A 195 8.28 -11.57 5.03
CA GLY A 195 7.51 -10.85 6.06
C GLY A 195 6.05 -10.70 5.62
N ASP A 196 5.46 -9.53 5.81
CA ASP A 196 4.04 -9.27 5.48
C ASP A 196 3.81 -8.92 4.00
N ARG A 197 4.82 -9.15 3.16
CA ARG A 197 4.79 -8.73 1.76
C ARG A 197 4.06 -9.72 0.88
N VAL A 198 3.25 -9.18 -0.03
CA VAL A 198 2.60 -9.94 -1.09
C VAL A 198 2.91 -9.25 -2.41
N TRP A 199 3.49 -9.96 -3.36
CA TRP A 199 3.70 -9.48 -4.71
C TRP A 199 2.68 -10.09 -5.66
N PHE A 200 2.05 -9.23 -6.45
CA PHE A 200 1.32 -9.62 -7.64
C PHE A 200 2.29 -9.67 -8.82
N ILE A 201 2.35 -10.80 -9.50
CA ILE A 201 3.20 -11.02 -10.65
C ILE A 201 2.32 -11.49 -11.80
N ARG A 202 2.32 -10.74 -12.90
CA ARG A 202 1.67 -11.14 -14.16
C ARG A 202 2.75 -11.59 -15.12
N THR A 203 2.66 -12.82 -15.58
CA THR A 203 3.49 -13.33 -16.68
C THR A 203 2.68 -13.30 -17.99
N ASP A 204 3.26 -13.80 -19.07
CA ASP A 204 2.55 -14.01 -20.34
C ASP A 204 1.54 -15.16 -20.31
N MET A 205 1.65 -16.08 -19.34
CA MET A 205 0.81 -17.27 -19.24
C MET A 205 -0.02 -17.33 -17.95
N GLU A 206 0.48 -16.76 -16.86
CA GLU A 206 0.00 -16.96 -15.50
C GLU A 206 -0.21 -15.66 -14.74
N THR A 207 -1.09 -15.71 -13.74
CA THR A 207 -1.18 -14.72 -12.67
C THR A 207 -0.72 -15.35 -11.37
N ILE A 208 0.25 -14.73 -10.70
CA ILE A 208 0.91 -15.30 -9.53
C ILE A 208 0.79 -14.32 -8.36
N LEU A 209 0.36 -14.82 -7.20
CA LEU A 209 0.57 -14.15 -5.92
C LEU A 209 1.70 -14.85 -5.19
N LEU A 210 2.73 -14.06 -4.89
CA LEU A 210 3.89 -14.48 -4.14
C LEU A 210 3.81 -13.88 -2.74
N ASP A 211 3.68 -14.75 -1.75
CA ASP A 211 3.75 -14.41 -0.33
C ASP A 211 4.61 -15.47 0.39
N HIS A 212 4.23 -15.90 1.60
CA HIS A 212 4.85 -17.07 2.20
C HIS A 212 4.58 -18.37 1.42
N GLY A 213 3.56 -18.40 0.57
CA GLY A 213 3.27 -19.40 -0.44
C GLY A 213 3.49 -18.85 -1.85
N LEU A 214 3.24 -19.71 -2.83
CA LEU A 214 3.26 -19.36 -4.24
C LEU A 214 1.93 -19.82 -4.84
N HIS A 215 1.05 -18.87 -5.15
CA HIS A 215 -0.30 -19.12 -5.63
C HIS A 215 -0.40 -18.75 -7.11
N ILE A 216 -0.59 -19.74 -7.98
CA ILE A 216 -0.66 -19.54 -9.43
C ILE A 216 -2.10 -19.73 -9.88
N VAL A 217 -2.56 -18.82 -10.72
CA VAL A 217 -3.81 -18.92 -11.45
C VAL A 217 -3.49 -18.93 -12.94
N GLU A 218 -3.86 -20.01 -13.60
CA GLU A 218 -3.74 -20.20 -15.05
C GLU A 218 -5.12 -20.23 -15.67
N ARG A 219 -5.27 -19.58 -16.83
CA ARG A 219 -6.51 -19.64 -17.61
C ARG A 219 -6.34 -20.68 -18.72
N LYS A 220 -6.90 -21.88 -18.53
CA LYS A 220 -6.86 -22.96 -19.52
C LYS A 220 -8.27 -23.23 -20.04
N ASN A 221 -8.51 -23.05 -21.34
CA ASN A 221 -9.80 -23.31 -21.99
C ASN A 221 -11.03 -22.65 -21.32
N ARG A 222 -10.88 -21.40 -20.82
CA ARG A 222 -11.88 -20.66 -20.03
C ARG A 222 -12.16 -21.22 -18.63
N GLU A 223 -11.44 -22.23 -18.20
CA GLU A 223 -11.39 -22.68 -16.81
C GLU A 223 -10.21 -22.02 -16.09
N LEU A 224 -10.43 -21.62 -14.84
CA LEU A 224 -9.38 -21.09 -13.96
C LEU A 224 -8.80 -22.23 -13.16
N ILE A 225 -7.57 -22.62 -13.47
CA ILE A 225 -6.83 -23.63 -12.72
C ILE A 225 -5.97 -22.90 -11.70
N ARG A 226 -6.14 -23.27 -10.43
CA ARG A 226 -5.32 -22.73 -9.35
C ARG A 226 -4.39 -23.80 -8.80
N THR A 227 -3.12 -23.45 -8.69
CA THR A 227 -2.08 -24.33 -8.15
C THR A 227 -1.29 -23.58 -7.08
N ASP A 228 -1.19 -24.19 -5.90
CA ASP A 228 -0.45 -23.63 -4.77
C ASP A 228 0.84 -24.45 -4.58
N PHE A 229 2.00 -23.78 -4.57
CA PHE A 229 3.29 -24.38 -4.26
C PHE A 229 3.89 -23.80 -2.98
N SER A 230 4.73 -24.61 -2.34
CA SER A 230 5.69 -24.12 -1.35
C SER A 230 7.03 -23.84 -2.03
N TRP A 231 7.62 -22.68 -1.73
CA TRP A 231 8.89 -22.24 -2.32
C TRP A 231 9.96 -21.95 -1.26
N HIS A 232 11.20 -21.74 -1.70
CA HIS A 232 12.34 -21.46 -0.81
C HIS A 232 13.13 -20.22 -1.24
N ARG A 233 13.46 -20.10 -2.52
CA ARG A 233 14.27 -18.99 -3.07
C ARG A 233 13.89 -18.70 -4.51
N ILE A 234 13.86 -17.43 -4.89
CA ILE A 234 13.73 -16.99 -6.28
C ILE A 234 15.13 -16.91 -6.89
N GLU A 235 15.33 -17.60 -8.01
CA GLU A 235 16.57 -17.55 -8.77
C GLU A 235 16.57 -16.38 -9.76
N GLU A 236 15.45 -16.14 -10.44
CA GLU A 236 15.28 -15.07 -11.41
C GLU A 236 13.88 -14.49 -11.27
N GLY A 237 13.77 -13.19 -11.01
CA GLY A 237 12.50 -12.51 -10.73
C GLY A 237 12.43 -11.10 -11.28
N GLU A 238 13.04 -10.86 -12.44
CA GLU A 238 13.09 -9.56 -13.10
C GLU A 238 12.02 -9.43 -14.20
N ILE A 239 11.44 -8.23 -14.33
CA ILE A 239 10.51 -7.92 -15.42
C ILE A 239 11.22 -8.13 -16.76
N GLY A 240 10.53 -8.78 -17.71
CA GLY A 240 11.05 -9.13 -19.02
C GLY A 240 11.81 -10.46 -19.07
N LYS A 241 12.01 -11.13 -17.94
CA LYS A 241 12.64 -12.47 -17.87
C LYS A 241 11.66 -13.53 -17.34
N PRO A 242 11.91 -14.82 -17.61
CA PRO A 242 11.15 -15.90 -16.99
C PRO A 242 11.28 -15.88 -15.46
N LEU A 243 10.18 -16.10 -14.74
CA LEU A 243 10.24 -16.26 -13.29
C LEU A 243 10.73 -17.67 -12.94
N ARG A 244 11.90 -17.78 -12.28
CA ARG A 244 12.49 -19.06 -11.86
C ARG A 244 12.55 -19.16 -10.34
N ILE A 245 11.94 -20.19 -9.78
CA ILE A 245 11.79 -20.36 -8.34
C ILE A 245 12.18 -21.77 -7.91
N HIS A 246 13.01 -21.87 -6.87
CA HIS A 246 13.24 -23.12 -6.16
C HIS A 246 12.05 -23.45 -5.26
N LEU A 247 11.37 -24.54 -5.58
CA LEU A 247 10.30 -25.10 -4.76
C LEU A 247 10.87 -25.81 -3.53
N SER A 248 10.06 -26.00 -2.49
CA SER A 248 10.49 -26.64 -1.23
C SER A 248 10.94 -28.10 -1.41
N ARG A 249 10.62 -28.73 -2.54
CA ARG A 249 11.09 -30.07 -2.93
C ARG A 249 12.45 -30.08 -3.63
N GLY A 250 13.14 -28.94 -3.70
CA GLY A 250 14.44 -28.79 -4.37
C GLY A 250 14.36 -28.66 -5.89
N THR A 251 13.19 -28.84 -6.48
CA THR A 251 12.96 -28.65 -7.91
C THR A 251 12.96 -27.17 -8.27
N LEU A 252 13.72 -26.81 -9.30
CA LEU A 252 13.60 -25.50 -9.94
C LEU A 252 12.40 -25.52 -10.89
N HIS A 253 11.47 -24.59 -10.71
CA HIS A 253 10.34 -24.41 -11.60
C HIS A 253 10.51 -23.10 -12.36
N SER A 254 10.24 -23.13 -13.67
CA SER A 254 10.27 -21.96 -14.54
C SER A 254 8.86 -21.63 -15.00
N PHE A 255 8.40 -20.43 -14.70
CA PHE A 255 7.13 -19.87 -15.18
C PHE A 255 7.38 -18.97 -16.41
N GLY A 256 6.31 -18.37 -16.93
CA GLY A 256 6.36 -17.44 -18.04
C GLY A 256 7.19 -16.17 -17.80
N VAL A 257 7.31 -15.35 -18.84
CA VAL A 257 8.05 -14.09 -18.81
C VAL A 257 7.26 -13.05 -18.01
N ILE A 258 7.87 -12.49 -16.96
CA ILE A 258 7.26 -11.47 -16.12
C ILE A 258 6.96 -10.22 -16.96
N LYS A 259 5.68 -9.82 -17.00
CA LYS A 259 5.20 -8.59 -17.64
C LYS A 259 4.98 -7.48 -16.63
N GLU A 260 4.47 -7.83 -15.45
CA GLU A 260 4.24 -6.89 -14.37
C GLU A 260 4.61 -7.50 -13.02
N LEU A 261 5.15 -6.65 -12.16
CA LEU A 261 5.50 -6.96 -10.79
C LEU A 261 5.04 -5.79 -9.92
N ILE A 262 4.10 -6.05 -9.01
CA ILE A 262 3.48 -5.01 -8.18
C ILE A 262 3.45 -5.49 -6.74
N LEU A 263 3.91 -4.63 -5.81
CA LEU A 263 3.71 -4.89 -4.39
C LEU A 263 2.23 -4.69 -4.05
N ALA A 264 1.55 -5.78 -3.73
CA ALA A 264 0.13 -5.81 -3.43
C ALA A 264 -0.13 -5.68 -1.91
N GLU A 265 0.80 -6.07 -1.05
CA GLU A 265 0.65 -5.90 0.39
C GLU A 265 2.04 -5.82 1.02
N SER A 266 2.13 -5.15 2.17
CA SER A 266 3.31 -5.09 3.03
C SER A 266 2.88 -4.64 4.42
N GLU A 267 3.85 -4.41 5.30
CA GLU A 267 3.60 -3.84 6.62
C GLU A 267 3.03 -2.40 6.51
N PRO A 268 2.20 -1.98 7.48
CA PRO A 268 1.74 -0.59 7.56
C PRO A 268 2.93 0.38 7.56
N TRP A 269 2.77 1.49 6.84
CA TRP A 269 3.77 2.55 6.82
C TRP A 269 3.98 3.07 8.23
N SER A 270 5.24 3.25 8.60
CA SER A 270 5.62 3.90 9.84
C SER A 270 6.35 5.19 9.51
N PRO A 271 6.01 6.32 10.15
CA PRO A 271 6.80 7.53 9.98
C PRO A 271 8.24 7.29 10.45
N PRO A 272 9.24 7.96 9.85
CA PRO A 272 10.60 7.92 10.37
C PRO A 272 10.57 8.39 11.83
N SER A 273 11.06 7.57 12.75
CA SER A 273 11.22 7.94 14.15
C SER A 273 12.13 9.16 14.22
N SER A 274 11.64 10.28 14.75
CA SER A 274 12.50 11.42 15.09
C SER A 274 13.65 10.92 15.97
N PRO A 275 14.90 11.37 15.73
CA PRO A 275 16.01 10.99 16.60
C PRO A 275 15.69 11.40 18.05
N PRO A 276 16.13 10.61 19.04
CA PRO A 276 15.99 11.02 20.43
C PRO A 276 16.70 12.36 20.62
N HIS A 277 15.97 13.36 21.13
CA HIS A 277 16.51 14.64 21.56
C HIS A 277 17.36 14.48 22.84
#